data_AF-W2HL94-F1
#
_entry.id   AF-W2HL94-F1
#
_cell.length_a   1.000
_cell.length_b   1.000
_cell.length_c   1.000
_cell.angle_alpha   90.00
_cell.angle_beta   90.00
_cell.angle_gamma   90.00
#
_symmetry.space_group_name_H-M   'P 1'
#
loop_
_entity.id
_entity.type
_entity.pdbx_description
1 polymer ?
#
loop_
_entity_poly.entity_id
_entity_poly.type
_entity_poly.pdbx_seq_one_letter_code
_entity_poly.pdbx_strand_id
1 'polypeptide(L)'
;MASSFVCQTSAHSLNNSFRLGFTNDNDSREASRYTKPRQTYSSDQVLSYLTVESGAYQPMQLPAQSLVGHKRLPGMGSLEDTVMHHAEEYTMESAPTTTRKMKVSASRRERCRINQARYRKRQRQHEEELDKSIFELQEKIQELQTQHQDMMRSAPQNESMWVVATEYFRLFRYGYMTPMATAKSSSDEKPSPLPVKQAQVQLDYLQTYMTPDVVDGTVSGAEALLEKWKFISLHHDDVYFQLKRLEQVGKESLVAVTSTSATITEKTLRHVYPHLVGERSPLATKLLNQRLIMCGSVRFDWDASCGRMMRVESKVDMLTPMLKLLGSLDDVAYVFNNALLTLDGRIVSN
;
A
#
# COMPACT_ATOMS: atom_id res chain seq x y z
N MET A 1 62.61 -4.40 -47.19
CA MET A 1 63.20 -5.39 -46.25
C MET A 1 62.32 -5.35 -45.00
N ALA A 2 61.21 -6.08 -44.94
CA ALA A 2 61.13 -7.50 -44.60
C ALA A 2 61.87 -7.83 -43.30
N SER A 3 61.16 -7.97 -42.18
CA SER A 3 61.07 -9.28 -41.50
C SER A 3 60.02 -9.26 -40.39
N SER A 4 58.99 -10.06 -40.62
CA SER A 4 58.15 -10.74 -39.65
C SER A 4 58.96 -11.58 -38.66
N PHE A 5 58.45 -11.76 -37.44
CA PHE A 5 58.59 -13.01 -36.71
C PHE A 5 57.23 -13.42 -36.11
N VAL A 6 56.89 -14.67 -36.34
CA VAL A 6 55.69 -15.42 -35.96
C VAL A 6 56.15 -16.56 -35.02
N CYS A 7 55.17 -17.14 -34.30
CA CYS A 7 55.17 -18.41 -33.54
C CYS A 7 55.44 -18.31 -32.03
N GLN A 8 54.77 -19.04 -31.12
CA GLN A 8 53.61 -19.95 -31.18
C GLN A 8 53.17 -20.33 -29.74
N THR A 9 51.88 -20.65 -29.57
CA THR A 9 51.23 -21.67 -28.70
C THR A 9 51.59 -21.84 -27.21
N SER A 10 50.56 -21.81 -26.35
CA SER A 10 50.22 -22.94 -25.46
C SER A 10 48.80 -22.78 -24.89
N ALA A 11 47.99 -23.82 -25.11
CA ALA A 11 46.68 -24.01 -24.51
C ALA A 11 46.83 -24.89 -23.26
N HIS A 12 46.15 -24.53 -22.16
CA HIS A 12 45.84 -25.48 -21.09
C HIS A 12 44.38 -25.33 -20.66
N SER A 13 43.62 -26.36 -21.04
CA SER A 13 42.34 -26.77 -20.47
C SER A 13 42.62 -27.54 -19.17
N LEU A 14 41.90 -27.24 -18.09
CA LEU A 14 41.59 -28.21 -17.04
C LEU A 14 40.20 -27.97 -16.48
N ASN A 15 39.37 -29.00 -16.68
CA ASN A 15 38.11 -29.28 -16.00
C ASN A 15 38.20 -29.11 -14.48
N ASN A 16 37.10 -28.68 -13.86
CA ASN A 16 36.70 -29.32 -12.62
C ASN A 16 35.18 -29.44 -12.49
N SER A 17 34.75 -30.69 -12.45
CA SER A 17 33.41 -31.19 -12.22
C SER A 17 33.19 -31.44 -10.74
N PHE A 18 32.06 -31.00 -10.17
CA PHE A 18 31.49 -31.63 -8.98
C PHE A 18 30.03 -32.03 -9.26
N ARG A 19 29.80 -33.34 -9.17
CA ARG A 19 28.52 -34.06 -9.25
C ARG A 19 27.98 -34.32 -7.84
N LEU A 20 26.67 -34.14 -7.67
CA LEU A 20 25.74 -34.91 -6.81
C LEU A 20 24.36 -34.27 -7.09
N GLY A 21 23.36 -34.87 -7.74
CA GLY A 21 23.04 -36.25 -8.02
C GLY A 21 21.73 -36.58 -7.32
N PHE A 22 20.57 -36.41 -7.97
CA PHE A 22 19.36 -37.19 -7.70
C PHE A 22 18.50 -37.31 -8.98
N THR A 23 18.00 -38.51 -9.15
CA THR A 23 17.38 -39.16 -10.31
C THR A 23 15.99 -38.64 -10.64
N ASN A 24 15.69 -38.45 -11.92
CA ASN A 24 14.32 -38.34 -12.46
C ASN A 24 14.17 -39.38 -13.57
N ASP A 25 13.39 -40.43 -13.32
CA ASP A 25 12.81 -41.31 -14.34
C ASP A 25 11.29 -41.32 -14.18
N ASN A 26 10.65 -40.58 -15.08
CA ASN A 26 9.56 -40.98 -15.97
C ASN A 26 8.64 -42.17 -15.55
N ASP A 27 7.32 -41.94 -15.40
CA ASP A 27 6.32 -41.96 -16.49
C ASP A 27 4.93 -42.49 -16.04
N SER A 28 3.89 -41.84 -16.59
CA SER A 28 2.60 -42.42 -17.04
C SER A 28 1.37 -42.58 -16.11
N ARG A 29 0.39 -41.71 -16.44
CA ARG A 29 -1.06 -41.96 -16.66
C ARG A 29 -2.01 -42.04 -15.46
N GLU A 30 -2.92 -41.06 -15.33
CA GLU A 30 -4.36 -41.26 -15.61
C GLU A 30 -5.22 -39.98 -15.63
N ALA A 31 -5.91 -39.80 -16.76
CA ALA A 31 -7.25 -39.27 -17.02
C ALA A 31 -7.84 -38.06 -16.23
N SER A 32 -8.00 -36.97 -16.99
CA SER A 32 -8.97 -35.86 -16.84
C SER A 32 -10.37 -36.27 -16.38
N ARG A 33 -10.91 -35.59 -15.35
CA ARG A 33 -12.34 -35.24 -15.25
C ARG A 33 -12.51 -33.84 -14.66
N TYR A 34 -12.63 -32.89 -15.57
CA TYR A 34 -13.03 -31.51 -15.32
C TYR A 34 -14.57 -31.47 -15.15
N THR A 35 -15.07 -30.94 -14.03
CA THR A 35 -16.51 -30.66 -13.85
C THR A 35 -16.73 -29.15 -13.75
N LYS A 36 -17.59 -28.63 -14.65
CA LYS A 36 -17.93 -27.21 -14.82
C LYS A 36 -18.66 -26.63 -13.58
N PRO A 37 -18.55 -25.31 -13.32
CA PRO A 37 -19.34 -24.62 -12.30
C PRO A 37 -20.80 -24.45 -12.75
N ARG A 38 -21.75 -24.69 -11.83
CA ARG A 38 -23.17 -24.34 -12.02
C ARG A 38 -23.35 -22.83 -11.83
N GLN A 39 -23.86 -22.17 -12.86
CA GLN A 39 -24.39 -20.82 -12.79
C GLN A 39 -25.70 -20.81 -11.99
N THR A 40 -25.82 -19.92 -11.02
CA THR A 40 -27.10 -19.47 -10.47
C THR A 40 -27.30 -18.03 -10.91
N TYR A 41 -28.32 -17.81 -11.74
CA TYR A 41 -28.89 -16.50 -12.03
C TYR A 41 -29.45 -15.89 -10.74
N SER A 42 -29.11 -14.63 -10.46
CA SER A 42 -29.92 -13.76 -9.61
C SER A 42 -30.32 -12.57 -10.47
N SER A 43 -31.63 -12.44 -10.70
CA SER A 43 -32.25 -11.21 -11.18
C SER A 43 -32.31 -10.25 -9.99
N ASP A 44 -32.03 -8.96 -10.20
CA ASP A 44 -32.90 -7.92 -9.66
C ASP A 44 -32.61 -6.56 -10.33
N GLN A 45 -33.71 -5.95 -10.79
CA GLN A 45 -33.79 -4.62 -11.35
C GLN A 45 -34.00 -3.58 -10.24
N VAL A 46 -33.22 -2.49 -10.33
CA VAL A 46 -33.58 -1.06 -10.29
C VAL A 46 -34.84 -0.60 -9.52
N LEU A 47 -34.66 0.36 -8.60
CA LEU A 47 -35.37 1.67 -8.42
C LEU A 47 -35.14 2.15 -6.97
N SER A 48 -34.29 3.16 -6.71
CA SER A 48 -34.55 4.62 -6.69
C SER A 48 -35.60 5.11 -5.69
N TYR A 49 -35.26 6.16 -4.92
CA TYR A 49 -36.03 7.33 -4.40
C TYR A 49 -35.41 7.78 -3.05
N LEU A 50 -34.64 8.88 -3.02
CA LEU A 50 -35.00 10.28 -2.67
C LEU A 50 -35.24 10.56 -1.16
N THR A 51 -34.25 11.27 -0.58
CA THR A 51 -34.32 12.49 0.27
C THR A 51 -35.39 12.66 1.37
N VAL A 52 -34.96 13.07 2.59
CA VAL A 52 -35.16 14.43 3.20
C VAL A 52 -34.84 14.44 4.72
N GLU A 53 -34.02 15.43 5.10
CA GLU A 53 -33.90 16.25 6.34
C GLU A 53 -34.04 15.74 7.79
N SER A 54 -33.02 16.14 8.57
CA SER A 54 -33.03 16.91 9.83
C SER A 54 -33.70 16.36 11.11
N GLY A 55 -32.90 16.23 12.17
CA GLY A 55 -33.39 16.06 13.55
C GLY A 55 -32.30 15.65 14.54
N ALA A 56 -31.93 16.58 15.42
CA ALA A 56 -30.92 16.44 16.46
C ALA A 56 -31.27 15.38 17.52
N TYR A 57 -30.31 14.52 17.91
CA TYR A 57 -30.34 13.81 19.20
C TYR A 57 -28.93 13.51 19.75
N GLN A 58 -28.78 13.76 21.05
CA GLN A 58 -27.62 13.52 21.92
C GLN A 58 -27.43 12.01 22.25
N PRO A 59 -26.30 11.61 22.89
CA PRO A 59 -25.71 10.28 22.75
C PRO A 59 -26.41 9.19 23.57
N MET A 60 -26.71 8.05 22.94
CA MET A 60 -27.11 6.84 23.65
C MET A 60 -25.89 6.14 24.25
N GLN A 61 -25.89 6.03 25.58
CA GLN A 61 -25.08 5.11 26.36
C GLN A 61 -25.39 3.67 25.96
N LEU A 62 -24.35 2.86 25.73
CA LEU A 62 -24.44 1.41 25.63
C LEU A 62 -24.36 0.80 27.04
N PRO A 63 -25.39 0.07 27.52
CA PRO A 63 -25.20 -0.91 28.57
C PRO A 63 -24.88 -2.28 27.98
N ALA A 64 -24.02 -3.00 28.69
CA ALA A 64 -23.52 -4.31 28.34
C ALA A 64 -24.44 -5.45 28.80
N GLN A 65 -24.36 -6.57 28.07
CA GLN A 65 -24.65 -7.98 28.43
C GLN A 65 -26.10 -8.49 28.49
N SER A 66 -26.41 -9.37 27.54
CA SER A 66 -27.24 -10.56 27.75
C SER A 66 -26.84 -11.65 26.74
N LEU A 67 -26.38 -12.79 27.28
CA LEU A 67 -26.15 -14.05 26.58
C LEU A 67 -27.48 -14.70 26.13
N VAL A 68 -27.32 -15.65 25.20
CA VAL A 68 -28.12 -16.87 24.95
C VAL A 68 -28.74 -16.91 23.55
N GLY A 69 -28.18 -17.77 22.71
CA GLY A 69 -28.66 -18.10 21.38
C GLY A 69 -28.03 -19.38 20.82
N HIS A 70 -28.09 -20.48 21.59
CA HIS A 70 -27.74 -21.81 21.09
C HIS A 70 -28.72 -22.24 19.98
N LYS A 71 -28.25 -22.34 18.73
CA LYS A 71 -28.97 -23.10 17.69
C LYS A 71 -28.63 -24.59 17.81
N ARG A 72 -29.69 -25.37 18.00
CA ARG A 72 -29.71 -26.81 18.29
C ARG A 72 -29.22 -27.66 17.11
N LEU A 73 -28.46 -28.70 17.44
CA LEU A 73 -28.25 -29.90 16.65
C LEU A 73 -29.57 -30.70 16.52
N PRO A 74 -29.86 -31.35 15.37
CA PRO A 74 -31.01 -32.25 15.25
C PRO A 74 -30.75 -33.58 15.98
N GLY A 75 -31.54 -33.83 17.02
CA GLY A 75 -31.55 -35.07 17.80
C GLY A 75 -32.43 -36.16 17.16
N MET A 76 -31.97 -37.40 17.27
CA MET A 76 -32.69 -38.61 16.89
C MET A 76 -33.95 -38.79 17.75
N GLY A 77 -35.10 -38.96 17.11
CA GLY A 77 -36.36 -39.32 17.75
C GLY A 77 -36.53 -40.84 17.81
N SER A 78 -36.64 -41.35 19.03
CA SER A 78 -37.20 -42.65 19.40
C SER A 78 -38.69 -42.68 19.06
N LEU A 79 -39.17 -43.77 18.46
CA LEU A 79 -40.58 -43.95 18.08
C LEU A 79 -41.15 -45.08 18.95
N GLU A 80 -41.88 -44.72 20.00
CA GLU A 80 -42.75 -45.63 20.75
C GLU A 80 -44.17 -45.04 20.81
N ASP A 81 -45.13 -45.94 20.62
CA ASP A 81 -46.52 -45.94 21.08
C ASP A 81 -47.53 -44.89 20.59
N THR A 82 -48.41 -45.31 19.67
CA THR A 82 -49.90 -45.26 19.75
C THR A 82 -50.42 -46.17 18.60
N VAL A 83 -51.29 -47.18 18.74
CA VAL A 83 -52.76 -47.12 18.87
C VAL A 83 -53.32 -48.53 19.08
N MET A 84 -54.39 -48.60 19.88
CA MET A 84 -55.19 -49.73 20.34
C MET A 84 -56.02 -50.47 19.27
N HIS A 85 -56.25 -51.77 19.53
CA HIS A 85 -57.39 -52.65 19.22
C HIS A 85 -58.41 -52.27 18.12
N HIS A 86 -58.59 -53.18 17.15
CA HIS A 86 -59.90 -53.83 16.92
C HIS A 86 -59.72 -55.17 16.18
N ALA A 87 -60.46 -56.17 16.66
CA ALA A 87 -60.50 -57.55 16.19
C ALA A 87 -61.33 -57.69 14.92
N GLU A 88 -60.92 -58.59 14.03
CA GLU A 88 -61.81 -59.46 13.26
C GLU A 88 -61.01 -60.66 12.74
N GLU A 89 -61.60 -61.83 12.95
CA GLU A 89 -61.08 -63.17 12.72
C GLU A 89 -61.43 -63.61 11.29
N TYR A 90 -60.45 -64.08 10.50
CA TYR A 90 -60.68 -65.09 9.45
C TYR A 90 -59.38 -65.85 9.13
N THR A 91 -59.56 -67.16 8.98
CA THR A 91 -58.57 -68.23 9.04
C THR A 91 -57.88 -68.53 7.71
N MET A 92 -56.75 -69.25 7.82
CA MET A 92 -56.06 -70.13 6.84
C MET A 92 -54.76 -69.62 6.16
N GLU A 93 -53.68 -70.19 6.68
CA GLU A 93 -52.65 -70.96 5.94
C GLU A 93 -51.46 -70.25 5.28
N SER A 94 -50.40 -71.05 5.20
CA SER A 94 -48.97 -70.75 5.25
C SER A 94 -48.30 -70.53 3.89
N ALA A 95 -47.37 -69.56 3.79
CA ALA A 95 -46.11 -69.69 3.05
C ALA A 95 -45.16 -68.50 3.34
N PRO A 96 -43.85 -68.70 3.58
CA PRO A 96 -42.93 -67.59 3.78
C PRO A 96 -42.51 -67.01 2.43
N THR A 97 -42.90 -65.76 2.16
CA THR A 97 -42.37 -65.01 1.02
C THR A 97 -40.95 -64.57 1.37
N THR A 98 -39.97 -65.16 0.70
CA THR A 98 -38.54 -64.92 0.87
C THR A 98 -38.22 -63.47 0.49
N THR A 99 -38.13 -62.58 1.49
CA THR A 99 -37.49 -61.28 1.30
C THR A 99 -36.00 -61.50 1.09
N ARG A 100 -35.58 -61.53 -0.17
CA ARG A 100 -34.19 -61.65 -0.61
C ARG A 100 -33.42 -60.39 -0.17
N LYS A 101 -33.03 -60.31 1.10
CA LYS A 101 -32.08 -59.32 1.62
C LYS A 101 -30.78 -59.50 0.83
N MET A 102 -30.52 -58.61 -0.14
CA MET A 102 -29.22 -58.55 -0.80
C MET A 102 -28.15 -58.39 0.28
N LYS A 103 -27.39 -59.45 0.56
CA LYS A 103 -26.26 -59.41 1.47
C LYS A 103 -25.25 -58.44 0.89
N VAL A 104 -25.26 -57.20 1.37
CA VAL A 104 -24.18 -56.23 1.10
C VAL A 104 -22.88 -56.97 1.41
N SER A 105 -22.06 -57.19 0.37
CA SER A 105 -20.83 -57.97 0.51
C SER A 105 -19.98 -57.34 1.61
N ALA A 106 -19.31 -58.17 2.41
CA ALA A 106 -18.48 -57.70 3.51
C ALA A 106 -17.49 -56.60 3.06
N SER A 107 -17.01 -56.71 1.82
CA SER A 107 -16.14 -55.74 1.15
C SER A 107 -16.77 -54.34 0.97
N ARG A 108 -18.07 -54.25 0.65
CA ARG A 108 -18.77 -52.95 0.51
C ARG A 108 -18.99 -52.26 1.86
N ARG A 109 -19.29 -53.04 2.93
CA ARG A 109 -19.43 -52.48 4.28
C ARG A 109 -18.11 -51.94 4.80
N GLU A 110 -17.03 -52.68 4.58
CA GLU A 110 -15.69 -52.25 4.98
C GLU A 110 -15.26 -50.97 4.24
N ARG A 111 -15.56 -50.86 2.94
CA ARG A 111 -15.30 -49.65 2.16
C ARG A 111 -16.09 -48.43 2.66
N CYS A 112 -17.37 -48.61 3.04
CA CYS A 112 -18.17 -47.55 3.65
C CYS A 112 -17.61 -47.11 5.00
N ARG A 113 -17.15 -48.05 5.84
CA ARG A 113 -16.52 -47.76 7.14
C ARG A 113 -15.27 -46.90 6.97
N ILE A 114 -14.37 -47.30 6.05
CA ILE A 114 -13.14 -46.56 5.74
C ILE A 114 -13.46 -45.16 5.19
N ASN A 115 -14.43 -45.03 4.27
CA ASN A 115 -14.80 -43.73 3.71
C ASN A 115 -15.43 -42.80 4.76
N GLN A 116 -16.28 -43.31 5.66
CA GLN A 116 -16.80 -42.51 6.78
C GLN A 116 -15.68 -42.09 7.74
N ALA A 117 -14.73 -42.98 8.05
CA ALA A 117 -13.59 -42.62 8.89
C ALA A 117 -12.71 -41.54 8.23
N ARG A 118 -12.47 -41.63 6.92
CA ARG A 118 -11.76 -40.60 6.14
C ARG A 118 -12.53 -39.29 6.04
N TYR A 119 -13.85 -39.34 5.91
CA TYR A 119 -14.69 -38.14 5.92
C TYR A 119 -14.61 -37.44 7.28
N ARG A 120 -14.79 -38.16 8.38
CA ARG A 120 -14.64 -37.61 9.75
C ARG A 120 -13.23 -37.08 10.00
N LYS A 121 -12.20 -37.76 9.49
CA LYS A 121 -10.81 -37.28 9.58
C LYS A 121 -10.63 -35.95 8.84
N ARG A 122 -11.10 -35.86 7.59
CA ARG A 122 -11.04 -34.61 6.80
C ARG A 122 -11.84 -33.49 7.45
N GLN A 123 -12.99 -33.79 8.02
CA GLN A 123 -13.81 -32.82 8.73
C GLN A 123 -13.07 -32.27 9.96
N ARG A 124 -12.49 -33.14 10.80
CA ARG A 124 -11.68 -32.70 11.95
C ARG A 124 -10.45 -31.89 11.55
N GLN A 125 -9.74 -32.31 10.49
CA GLN A 125 -8.60 -31.55 9.97
C GLN A 125 -9.02 -30.15 9.51
N HIS A 126 -10.17 -30.04 8.85
CA HIS A 126 -10.69 -28.74 8.43
C HIS A 126 -11.10 -27.87 9.63
N GLU A 127 -11.74 -28.45 10.65
CA GLU A 127 -12.06 -27.77 11.91
C GLU A 127 -10.77 -27.29 12.62
N GLU A 128 -9.74 -28.13 12.70
CA GLU A 128 -8.43 -27.78 13.27
C GLU A 128 -7.72 -26.67 12.48
N GLU A 129 -7.78 -26.70 11.15
CA GLU A 129 -7.22 -25.64 10.28
C GLU A 129 -7.96 -24.31 10.47
N LEU A 130 -9.29 -24.35 10.59
CA LEU A 130 -10.09 -23.16 10.88
C LEU A 130 -9.78 -22.59 12.25
N ASP A 131 -9.73 -23.42 13.29
CA ASP A 131 -9.39 -22.98 14.65
C ASP A 131 -7.99 -22.35 14.69
N LYS A 132 -7.02 -22.94 13.98
CA LYS A 132 -5.69 -22.37 13.84
C LYS A 132 -5.73 -21.01 13.14
N SER A 133 -6.48 -20.88 12.04
CA SER A 133 -6.59 -19.62 11.30
C SER A 133 -7.28 -18.53 12.14
N ILE A 134 -8.33 -18.88 12.90
CA ILE A 134 -8.99 -17.96 13.82
C ILE A 134 -8.00 -17.48 14.88
N PHE A 135 -7.22 -18.39 15.45
CA PHE A 135 -6.20 -18.04 16.45
C PHE A 135 -5.13 -17.10 15.88
N GLU A 136 -4.57 -17.42 14.71
CA GLU A 136 -3.57 -16.58 14.02
C GLU A 136 -4.13 -15.17 13.71
N LEU A 137 -5.39 -15.09 13.27
CA LEU A 137 -6.04 -13.81 13.01
C LEU A 137 -6.29 -13.00 14.29
N GLN A 138 -6.69 -13.67 15.38
CA GLN A 138 -6.90 -13.01 16.67
C GLN A 138 -5.60 -12.45 17.24
N GLU A 139 -4.50 -13.22 17.15
CA GLU A 139 -3.17 -12.75 17.52
C GLU A 139 -2.77 -11.53 16.69
N LYS A 140 -3.01 -11.56 15.37
CA LYS A 140 -2.70 -10.41 14.51
C LYS A 140 -3.53 -9.18 14.84
N ILE A 141 -4.81 -9.35 15.18
CA ILE A 141 -5.67 -8.23 15.62
C ILE A 141 -5.11 -7.63 16.91
N GLN A 142 -4.73 -8.45 17.89
CA GLN A 142 -4.14 -7.97 19.14
C GLN A 142 -2.82 -7.23 18.92
N GLU A 143 -1.95 -7.76 18.04
CA GLU A 143 -0.70 -7.11 17.65
C GLU A 143 -0.95 -5.73 17.05
N LEU A 144 -1.86 -5.64 16.06
CA LEU A 144 -2.21 -4.37 15.41
C LEU A 144 -2.87 -3.38 16.38
N GLN A 145 -3.72 -3.86 17.29
CA GLN A 145 -4.32 -3.02 18.34
C GLN A 145 -3.27 -2.45 19.29
N THR A 146 -2.27 -3.25 19.66
CA THR A 146 -1.16 -2.81 20.52
C THR A 146 -0.32 -1.77 19.79
N GLN A 147 0.06 -2.03 18.54
CA GLN A 147 0.77 -1.06 17.69
C GLN A 147 0.02 0.25 17.56
N HIS A 148 -1.29 0.19 17.32
CA HIS A 148 -2.13 1.38 17.25
C HIS A 148 -2.14 2.16 18.58
N GLN A 149 -2.25 1.49 19.73
CA GLN A 149 -2.23 2.15 21.04
C GLN A 149 -0.88 2.83 21.31
N ASP A 150 0.23 2.18 20.99
CA ASP A 150 1.56 2.78 21.14
C ASP A 150 1.73 4.00 20.23
N MET A 151 1.23 3.90 18.99
CA MET A 151 1.17 5.00 18.05
C MET A 151 0.36 6.19 18.59
N MET A 152 -0.77 5.93 19.25
CA MET A 152 -1.57 6.97 19.90
C MET A 152 -0.83 7.62 21.07
N ARG A 153 -0.03 6.86 21.83
CA ARG A 153 0.74 7.39 22.97
C ARG A 153 1.90 8.27 22.53
N SER A 154 2.52 7.95 21.41
CA SER A 154 3.59 8.74 20.80
C SER A 154 3.10 9.97 20.03
N ALA A 155 1.78 10.13 19.88
CA ALA A 155 1.18 11.28 19.24
C ALA A 155 1.54 12.59 19.97
N PRO A 156 1.92 13.66 19.25
CA PRO A 156 2.09 14.96 19.86
C PRO A 156 0.76 15.43 20.46
N GLN A 157 0.72 15.54 21.79
CA GLN A 157 -0.51 15.92 22.50
C GLN A 157 -0.80 17.42 22.34
N ASN A 158 -2.06 17.74 22.05
CA ASN A 158 -2.62 19.11 21.99
C ASN A 158 -2.15 20.02 20.85
N GLU A 159 -1.48 19.49 19.83
CA GLU A 159 -1.18 20.30 18.64
C GLU A 159 -2.34 20.31 17.65
N SER A 160 -2.72 21.53 17.25
CA SER A 160 -3.72 21.75 16.21
C SER A 160 -3.12 21.43 14.84
N MET A 161 -3.90 20.79 13.98
CA MET A 161 -3.57 20.60 12.56
C MET A 161 -3.08 21.88 11.88
N TRP A 162 -3.62 23.03 12.28
CA TRP A 162 -3.18 24.34 11.78
C TRP A 162 -1.74 24.66 12.17
N VAL A 163 -1.36 24.41 13.42
CA VAL A 163 0.00 24.67 13.93
C VAL A 163 0.99 23.81 13.16
N VAL A 164 0.72 22.51 13.08
CA VAL A 164 1.53 21.56 12.30
C VAL A 164 1.61 22.01 10.83
N ALA A 165 0.48 22.27 10.17
CA ALA A 165 0.51 22.72 8.78
C ALA A 165 1.33 24.02 8.59
N THR A 166 1.20 25.01 9.48
CA THR A 166 2.00 26.25 9.40
C THR A 166 3.48 26.03 9.64
N GLU A 167 3.83 25.12 10.56
CA GLU A 167 5.21 24.81 10.91
C GLU A 167 5.95 24.11 9.77
N TYR A 168 5.24 23.27 9.00
CA TYR A 168 5.76 22.71 7.76
C TYR A 168 6.30 23.79 6.80
N PHE A 169 5.53 24.87 6.56
CA PHE A 169 5.98 25.96 5.70
C PHE A 169 7.14 26.76 6.28
N ARG A 170 7.21 26.88 7.61
CA ARG A 170 8.31 27.55 8.29
C ARG A 170 9.61 26.75 8.11
N LEU A 171 9.56 25.44 8.29
CA LEU A 171 10.72 24.55 8.20
C LEU A 171 11.24 24.38 6.77
N PHE A 172 10.35 24.29 5.79
CA PHE A 172 10.72 24.12 4.37
C PHE A 172 10.78 25.46 3.60
N ARG A 173 10.81 26.60 4.30
CA ARG A 173 10.77 27.95 3.71
C ARG A 173 11.82 28.17 2.62
N TYR A 174 13.00 27.60 2.80
CA TYR A 174 14.12 27.68 1.85
C TYR A 174 14.51 26.30 1.31
N GLY A 175 13.58 25.35 1.29
CA GLY A 175 13.82 23.97 0.89
C GLY A 175 14.48 23.12 1.97
N TYR A 176 15.25 22.12 1.55
CA TYR A 176 16.03 21.24 2.40
C TYR A 176 17.32 21.94 2.86
N MET A 177 17.51 22.03 4.17
CA MET A 177 18.71 22.61 4.74
C MET A 177 19.80 21.56 4.77
N THR A 178 20.77 21.62 3.85
CA THR A 178 21.84 20.61 3.81
C THR A 178 22.73 20.75 5.05
N PRO A 179 23.07 19.63 5.72
CA PRO A 179 24.15 19.61 6.69
C PRO A 179 25.44 20.04 6.00
N MET A 180 25.85 21.30 6.20
CA MET A 180 27.16 21.73 5.73
C MET A 180 28.19 20.97 6.57
N ALA A 181 28.76 19.91 6.00
CA ALA A 181 29.98 19.33 6.54
C ALA A 181 30.98 20.48 6.53
N THR A 182 31.49 20.83 7.71
CA THR A 182 32.48 21.89 7.87
C THR A 182 33.64 21.61 6.93
N ALA A 183 33.68 22.33 5.80
CA ALA A 183 34.90 22.44 5.03
C ALA A 183 35.92 23.02 6.00
N LYS A 184 37.00 22.27 6.25
CA LYS A 184 38.13 22.73 7.05
C LYS A 184 38.79 23.90 6.31
N SER A 185 38.24 25.11 6.44
CA SER A 185 38.97 26.33 6.17
C SER A 185 39.79 26.64 7.40
N SER A 186 41.10 26.53 7.25
CA SER A 186 42.10 27.00 8.20
C SER A 186 41.95 28.51 8.43
N SER A 187 41.26 28.90 9.48
CA SER A 187 41.42 30.18 10.18
C SER A 187 40.55 30.17 11.44
N ASP A 188 41.13 30.60 12.55
CA ASP A 188 40.54 30.68 13.90
C ASP A 188 39.29 31.58 13.98
N GLU A 189 38.16 31.11 13.47
CA GLU A 189 36.85 31.64 13.82
C GLU A 189 35.88 30.48 14.09
N LYS A 190 35.21 30.52 15.25
CA LYS A 190 34.27 29.48 15.70
C LYS A 190 33.24 29.17 14.60
N PRO A 191 33.22 27.95 14.03
CA PRO A 191 32.19 27.60 13.06
C PRO A 191 30.83 27.55 13.77
N SER A 192 29.88 28.33 13.29
CA SER A 192 28.49 28.31 13.75
C SER A 192 27.86 26.92 13.50
N PRO A 193 27.30 26.25 14.52
CA PRO A 193 26.85 24.85 14.44
C PRO A 193 25.46 24.65 13.78
N LEU A 194 24.97 25.62 13.01
CA LEU A 194 23.55 25.71 12.62
C LEU A 194 23.08 24.76 11.49
N PRO A 195 23.83 24.49 10.40
CA PRO A 195 23.25 23.81 9.23
C PRO A 195 22.95 22.32 9.42
N VAL A 196 23.85 21.59 10.10
CA VAL A 196 23.69 20.14 10.35
C VAL A 196 22.48 19.84 11.22
N LYS A 197 22.21 20.70 12.20
CA LYS A 197 21.05 20.57 13.08
C LYS A 197 19.73 20.78 12.33
N GLN A 198 19.70 21.63 11.32
CA GLN A 198 18.44 21.99 10.63
C GLN A 198 17.89 20.87 9.74
N ALA A 199 18.75 20.12 9.04
CA ALA A 199 18.31 18.97 8.23
C ALA A 199 17.67 17.88 9.11
N GLN A 200 18.28 17.64 10.26
CA GLN A 200 17.81 16.67 11.24
C GLN A 200 16.48 17.13 11.86
N VAL A 201 16.36 18.42 12.17
CA VAL A 201 15.10 19.03 12.62
C VAL A 201 13.98 18.86 11.59
N GLN A 202 14.27 18.96 10.28
CA GLN A 202 13.26 18.73 9.24
C GLN A 202 12.77 17.27 9.25
N LEU A 203 13.66 16.28 9.31
CA LEU A 203 13.26 14.87 9.35
C LEU A 203 12.52 14.52 10.64
N ASP A 204 13.06 14.92 11.79
CA ASP A 204 12.46 14.68 13.12
C ASP A 204 11.05 15.26 13.19
N TYR A 205 10.86 16.46 12.62
CA TYR A 205 9.53 17.07 12.48
C TYR A 205 8.58 16.21 11.64
N LEU A 206 9.00 15.76 10.45
CA LEU A 206 8.16 14.90 9.62
C LEU A 206 7.81 13.59 10.35
N GLN A 207 8.77 12.94 11.01
CA GLN A 207 8.54 11.69 11.74
C GLN A 207 7.65 11.85 12.99
N THR A 208 7.69 13.03 13.62
CA THR A 208 6.88 13.33 14.81
C THR A 208 5.43 13.62 14.43
N TYR A 209 5.21 14.43 13.39
CA TYR A 209 3.89 14.98 13.08
C TYR A 209 3.20 14.34 11.88
N MET A 210 3.83 13.39 11.20
CA MET A 210 3.24 12.63 10.11
C MET A 210 3.15 11.16 10.48
N THR A 211 2.17 10.46 9.92
CA THR A 211 2.09 9.02 10.10
C THR A 211 3.25 8.34 9.37
N PRO A 212 3.70 7.15 9.81
CA PRO A 212 4.78 6.42 9.14
C PRO A 212 4.50 6.14 7.65
N ASP A 213 3.23 6.06 7.28
CA ASP A 213 2.70 5.83 5.95
C ASP A 213 2.11 7.10 5.30
N VAL A 214 2.54 8.30 5.73
CA VAL A 214 2.08 9.56 5.16
C VAL A 214 2.27 9.59 3.66
N VAL A 215 1.23 9.94 2.90
CA VAL A 215 1.29 9.94 1.43
C VAL A 215 1.40 11.34 0.84
N ASP A 216 2.21 11.48 -0.21
CA ASP A 216 2.32 12.72 -1.00
C ASP A 216 1.47 12.70 -2.28
N GLY A 217 0.71 11.61 -2.48
CA GLY A 217 -0.05 11.30 -3.69
C GLY A 217 0.69 10.36 -4.66
N THR A 218 2.00 10.17 -4.50
CA THR A 218 2.82 9.27 -5.33
C THR A 218 3.66 8.31 -4.47
N VAL A 219 4.31 8.84 -3.44
CA VAL A 219 5.17 8.09 -2.51
C VAL A 219 4.62 8.14 -1.09
N SER A 220 5.14 7.26 -0.23
CA SER A 220 4.74 7.10 1.16
C SER A 220 5.94 7.23 2.10
N GLY A 221 5.75 7.87 3.26
CA GLY A 221 6.72 7.98 4.34
C GLY A 221 7.40 9.36 4.44
N ALA A 222 7.83 9.70 5.66
CA ALA A 222 8.49 10.95 5.99
C ALA A 222 9.81 11.14 5.23
N GLU A 223 10.57 10.06 5.07
CA GLU A 223 11.85 10.06 4.34
C GLU A 223 11.65 10.40 2.87
N ALA A 224 10.62 9.83 2.24
CA ALA A 224 10.31 10.08 0.83
C ALA A 224 9.90 11.54 0.59
N LEU A 225 9.12 12.12 1.52
CA LEU A 225 8.81 13.56 1.50
C LEU A 225 10.07 14.42 1.63
N LEU A 226 11.00 14.04 2.50
CA LEU A 226 12.27 14.75 2.65
C LEU A 226 13.16 14.64 1.42
N GLU A 227 13.23 13.46 0.79
CA GLU A 227 13.98 13.25 -0.46
C GLU A 227 13.49 14.15 -1.60
N LYS A 228 12.18 14.43 -1.66
CA LYS A 228 11.64 15.42 -2.61
C LYS A 228 12.22 16.82 -2.37
N TRP A 229 12.26 17.25 -1.11
CA TRP A 229 12.88 18.54 -0.75
C TRP A 229 14.38 18.56 -1.04
N LYS A 230 15.09 17.46 -0.77
CA LYS A 230 16.50 17.31 -1.13
C LYS A 230 16.69 17.44 -2.63
N PHE A 231 15.90 16.74 -3.44
CA PHE A 231 16.00 16.81 -4.90
C PHE A 231 15.82 18.25 -5.40
N ILE A 232 14.78 18.95 -4.95
CA ILE A 232 14.53 20.33 -5.39
C ILE A 232 15.68 21.25 -4.98
N SER A 233 16.14 21.16 -3.73
CA SER A 233 17.15 22.07 -3.15
C SER A 233 18.56 21.77 -3.61
N LEU A 234 18.85 20.52 -3.99
CA LEU A 234 20.11 20.17 -4.60
C LEU A 234 20.16 20.67 -6.03
N HIS A 235 19.08 20.59 -6.80
CA HIS A 235 19.13 20.86 -8.23
C HIS A 235 18.74 22.28 -8.62
N HIS A 236 18.19 23.09 -7.71
CA HIS A 236 17.84 24.50 -7.97
C HIS A 236 18.42 25.41 -6.90
N ASP A 237 18.73 26.64 -7.29
CA ASP A 237 19.19 27.68 -6.36
C ASP A 237 18.02 28.58 -5.92
N ASP A 238 18.23 29.35 -4.85
CA ASP A 238 17.28 30.31 -4.29
C ASP A 238 15.84 29.78 -4.08
N VAL A 239 15.73 28.51 -3.68
CA VAL A 239 14.44 27.91 -3.35
C VAL A 239 13.77 28.72 -2.24
N TYR A 240 12.53 29.13 -2.48
CA TYR A 240 11.75 29.88 -1.52
C TYR A 240 10.28 29.46 -1.60
N PHE A 241 9.81 28.82 -0.54
CA PHE A 241 8.48 28.24 -0.45
C PHE A 241 7.60 29.01 0.53
N GLN A 242 6.61 29.73 0.02
CA GLN A 242 5.79 30.64 0.82
C GLN A 242 4.34 30.16 0.94
N LEU A 243 3.86 30.05 2.18
CA LEU A 243 2.44 29.99 2.48
C LEU A 243 1.80 31.36 2.20
N LYS A 244 0.79 31.40 1.31
CA LYS A 244 -0.01 32.61 1.07
C LYS A 244 -1.28 32.61 1.89
N ARG A 245 -1.92 31.44 1.98
CA ARG A 245 -3.19 31.26 2.65
C ARG A 245 -3.36 29.81 3.06
N LEU A 246 -4.03 29.58 4.18
CA LEU A 246 -4.37 28.25 4.67
C LEU A 246 -5.88 28.23 4.95
N GLU A 247 -6.55 27.20 4.45
CA GLU A 247 -7.99 27.03 4.54
C GLU A 247 -8.35 25.67 5.08
N GLN A 248 -9.46 25.61 5.81
CA GLN A 248 -10.11 24.34 6.12
C GLN A 248 -11.13 24.00 5.05
N VAL A 249 -10.95 22.84 4.42
CA VAL A 249 -11.83 22.33 3.36
C VAL A 249 -12.68 21.15 3.82
N GLY A 250 -12.41 20.64 5.02
CA GLY A 250 -13.17 19.58 5.68
C GLY A 250 -12.84 19.53 7.17
N LYS A 251 -13.58 18.73 7.95
CA LYS A 251 -13.38 18.63 9.40
C LYS A 251 -11.92 18.32 9.75
N GLU A 252 -11.29 17.45 8.97
CA GLU A 252 -9.92 16.97 9.19
C GLU A 252 -8.99 17.23 7.99
N SER A 253 -9.27 18.28 7.21
CA SER A 253 -8.50 18.61 6.00
C SER A 253 -8.23 20.09 5.86
N LEU A 254 -6.98 20.44 5.56
CA LEU A 254 -6.57 21.78 5.17
C LEU A 254 -6.05 21.81 3.72
N VAL A 255 -6.23 22.96 3.08
CA VAL A 255 -5.57 23.28 1.82
C VAL A 255 -4.83 24.59 1.98
N ALA A 256 -3.54 24.56 1.69
CA ALA A 256 -2.69 25.73 1.60
C ALA A 256 -2.61 26.20 0.15
N VAL A 257 -2.74 27.50 -0.07
CA VAL A 257 -2.32 28.15 -1.31
C VAL A 257 -0.90 28.65 -1.12
N THR A 258 -0.02 28.32 -2.06
CA THR A 258 1.42 28.58 -1.94
C THR A 258 1.98 29.32 -3.15
N SER A 259 3.13 29.95 -2.94
CA SER A 259 3.99 30.40 -4.02
C SER A 259 5.39 29.87 -3.79
N THR A 260 5.94 29.21 -4.79
CA THR A 260 7.30 28.64 -4.76
C THR A 260 8.13 29.35 -5.80
N SER A 261 9.32 29.83 -5.44
CA SER A 261 10.30 30.27 -6.42
C SER A 261 11.55 29.44 -6.37
N ALA A 262 12.17 29.22 -7.53
CA ALA A 262 13.45 28.53 -7.66
C ALA A 262 14.18 29.03 -8.91
N THR A 263 15.50 29.08 -8.86
CA THR A 263 16.35 29.50 -9.97
C THR A 263 16.87 28.27 -10.71
N ILE A 264 16.66 28.24 -12.03
CA ILE A 264 17.23 27.21 -12.91
C ILE A 264 18.71 27.53 -13.11
N THR A 265 19.58 26.57 -12.78
CA THR A 265 21.03 26.68 -12.93
C THR A 265 21.56 25.65 -13.91
N GLU A 266 22.87 25.67 -14.18
CA GLU A 266 23.53 24.60 -14.93
C GLU A 266 23.31 23.23 -14.28
N LYS A 267 23.25 23.18 -12.94
CA LYS A 267 22.97 21.94 -12.21
C LYS A 267 21.54 21.47 -12.46
N THR A 268 20.57 22.38 -12.49
CA THR A 268 19.20 22.07 -12.87
C THR A 268 19.14 21.48 -14.28
N LEU A 269 19.78 22.13 -15.25
CA LEU A 269 19.79 21.63 -16.63
C LEU A 269 20.40 20.23 -16.73
N ARG A 270 21.53 19.99 -16.05
CA ARG A 270 22.20 18.69 -16.08
C ARG A 270 21.41 17.55 -15.48
N HIS A 271 20.66 17.80 -14.40
CA HIS A 271 20.04 16.72 -13.61
C HIS A 271 18.52 16.66 -13.77
N VAL A 272 17.85 17.77 -14.07
CA VAL A 272 16.38 17.82 -14.24
C VAL A 272 16.00 17.76 -15.72
N TYR A 273 16.79 18.39 -16.59
CA TYR A 273 16.53 18.45 -18.04
C TYR A 273 17.73 17.92 -18.87
N PRO A 274 18.22 16.70 -18.59
CA PRO A 274 19.49 16.21 -19.12
C PRO A 274 19.57 16.19 -20.65
N HIS A 275 18.44 16.00 -21.34
CA HIS A 275 18.35 16.01 -22.79
C HIS A 275 18.63 17.38 -23.42
N LEU A 276 18.58 18.47 -22.65
CA LEU A 276 18.87 19.82 -23.13
C LEU A 276 20.36 20.17 -23.10
N VAL A 277 21.21 19.31 -22.51
CA VAL A 277 22.65 19.56 -22.29
C VAL A 277 23.50 19.33 -23.56
N GLY A 278 22.90 18.90 -24.68
CA GLY A 278 23.55 18.78 -25.99
C GLY A 278 24.01 20.13 -26.59
N GLU A 279 24.61 20.12 -27.79
CA GLU A 279 25.15 21.32 -28.47
C GLU A 279 24.19 22.51 -28.37
N ARG A 280 24.50 23.44 -27.45
CA ARG A 280 23.85 24.75 -27.22
C ARG A 280 22.36 24.78 -27.58
N SER A 281 21.55 23.97 -26.93
CA SER A 281 20.09 24.05 -27.07
C SER A 281 19.62 25.49 -26.78
N PRO A 282 18.96 26.18 -27.73
CA PRO A 282 18.43 27.53 -27.51
C PRO A 282 17.49 27.59 -26.30
N LEU A 283 16.78 26.49 -26.03
CA LEU A 283 15.92 26.34 -24.86
C LEU A 283 16.72 26.28 -23.56
N ALA A 284 17.84 25.54 -23.52
CA ALA A 284 18.73 25.53 -22.36
C ALA A 284 19.27 26.92 -22.05
N THR A 285 19.65 27.70 -23.08
CA THR A 285 20.10 29.08 -22.90
C THR A 285 18.99 29.99 -22.38
N LYS A 286 17.75 29.85 -22.87
CA LYS A 286 16.59 30.60 -22.34
C LYS A 286 16.29 30.26 -20.88
N LEU A 287 16.45 29.00 -20.48
CA LEU A 287 16.14 28.53 -19.13
C LEU A 287 17.22 28.89 -18.10
N LEU A 288 18.49 28.92 -18.52
CA LEU A 288 19.62 29.15 -17.61
C LEU A 288 19.50 30.49 -16.87
N ASN A 289 19.71 30.44 -15.55
CA ASN A 289 19.64 31.56 -14.61
C ASN A 289 18.27 32.23 -14.50
N GLN A 290 17.20 31.59 -14.99
CA GLN A 290 15.84 32.11 -14.83
C GLN A 290 15.28 31.73 -13.47
N ARG A 291 14.74 32.73 -12.76
CA ARG A 291 14.00 32.54 -11.53
C ARG A 291 12.53 32.32 -11.85
N LEU A 292 12.06 31.09 -11.70
CA LEU A 292 10.65 30.77 -11.85
C LEU A 292 9.89 31.13 -10.57
N ILE A 293 8.68 31.67 -10.73
CA ILE A 293 7.71 31.83 -9.66
C ILE A 293 6.49 31.02 -10.04
N MET A 294 6.17 30.03 -9.21
CA MET A 294 5.11 29.06 -9.44
C MET A 294 4.06 29.20 -8.35
N CYS A 295 2.80 29.15 -8.75
CA CYS A 295 1.68 29.04 -7.82
C CYS A 295 1.41 27.56 -7.55
N GLY A 296 1.00 27.24 -6.33
CA GLY A 296 0.72 25.86 -5.97
C GLY A 296 -0.27 25.73 -4.84
N SER A 297 -0.51 24.48 -4.46
CA SER A 297 -1.30 24.13 -3.30
C SER A 297 -0.71 22.94 -2.57
N VAL A 298 -0.87 22.89 -1.25
CA VAL A 298 -0.58 21.70 -0.44
C VAL A 298 -1.85 21.27 0.28
N ARG A 299 -2.27 20.03 0.08
CA ARG A 299 -3.37 19.42 0.83
C ARG A 299 -2.80 18.65 2.02
N PHE A 300 -3.36 18.92 3.18
CA PHE A 300 -3.13 18.19 4.42
C PHE A 300 -4.41 17.45 4.80
N ASP A 301 -4.30 16.14 5.04
CA ASP A 301 -5.34 15.36 5.69
C ASP A 301 -4.80 14.83 7.02
N TRP A 302 -5.56 15.03 8.09
CA TRP A 302 -5.18 14.72 9.46
C TRP A 302 -5.90 13.48 9.96
N ASP A 303 -5.20 12.67 10.74
CA ASP A 303 -5.81 11.64 11.55
C ASP A 303 -5.98 12.17 12.98
N ALA A 304 -7.22 12.49 13.32
CA ALA A 304 -7.58 12.97 14.66
C ALA A 304 -7.39 11.92 15.75
N SER A 305 -7.35 10.63 15.39
CA SER A 305 -7.02 9.60 16.36
C SER A 305 -5.56 9.75 16.77
N CYS A 306 -4.60 9.60 15.87
CA CYS A 306 -3.19 9.63 16.24
C CYS A 306 -2.54 11.03 16.24
N GLY A 307 -3.31 12.10 16.04
CA GLY A 307 -2.82 13.47 16.12
C GLY A 307 -1.71 13.78 15.12
N ARG A 308 -1.77 13.21 13.91
CA ARG A 308 -0.73 13.34 12.88
C ARG A 308 -1.30 13.48 11.47
N MET A 309 -0.48 13.99 10.55
CA MET A 309 -0.81 14.13 9.14
C MET A 309 -0.67 12.79 8.41
N MET A 310 -1.74 12.35 7.75
CA MET A 310 -1.73 11.14 6.90
C MET A 310 -1.48 11.46 5.43
N ARG A 311 -1.70 12.70 5.02
CA ARG A 311 -1.45 13.15 3.65
C ARG A 311 -0.81 14.52 3.64
N VAL A 312 0.22 14.68 2.82
CA VAL A 312 0.84 15.96 2.48
C VAL A 312 1.09 16.00 0.97
N GLU A 313 0.03 16.27 0.21
CA GLU A 313 0.10 16.28 -1.26
C GLU A 313 0.31 17.69 -1.77
N SER A 314 1.40 17.89 -2.53
CA SER A 314 1.72 19.19 -3.14
C SER A 314 1.50 19.15 -4.64
N LYS A 315 0.88 20.20 -5.17
CA LYS A 315 0.76 20.47 -6.61
C LYS A 315 1.30 21.86 -6.91
N VAL A 316 1.95 22.02 -8.04
CA VAL A 316 2.51 23.30 -8.49
C VAL A 316 2.23 23.52 -9.97
N ASP A 317 2.05 24.75 -10.38
CA ASP A 317 1.91 25.12 -11.79
C ASP A 317 3.26 25.56 -12.36
N MET A 318 3.96 24.63 -12.99
CA MET A 318 5.18 24.93 -13.76
C MET A 318 4.83 25.39 -15.19
N LEU A 319 3.65 25.04 -15.70
CA LEU A 319 3.25 25.33 -17.08
C LEU A 319 3.16 26.83 -17.32
N THR A 320 2.48 27.57 -16.45
CA THR A 320 2.31 29.02 -16.62
C THR A 320 3.63 29.79 -16.69
N PRO A 321 4.58 29.64 -15.74
CA PRO A 321 5.86 30.36 -15.82
C PRO A 321 6.73 29.88 -16.99
N MET A 322 6.70 28.58 -17.33
CA MET A 322 7.48 28.04 -18.45
C MET A 322 6.95 28.53 -19.80
N LEU A 323 5.63 28.58 -19.98
CA LEU A 323 5.01 29.10 -21.19
C LEU A 323 5.32 30.59 -21.37
N LYS A 324 5.28 31.38 -20.29
CA LYS A 324 5.67 32.81 -20.32
C LYS A 324 7.14 33.00 -20.71
N LEU A 325 8.02 32.12 -20.25
CA LEU A 325 9.45 32.20 -20.50
C LEU A 325 9.82 31.73 -21.92
N LEU A 326 9.24 30.63 -22.40
CA LEU A 326 9.60 30.01 -23.67
C LEU A 326 8.82 30.62 -24.84
N GLY A 327 7.57 31.01 -24.61
CA GLY A 327 6.67 31.63 -25.60
C GLY A 327 5.92 30.64 -26.50
N SER A 328 6.11 29.33 -26.31
CA SER A 328 5.49 28.27 -27.12
C SER A 328 5.14 27.06 -26.27
N LEU A 329 3.96 26.47 -26.49
CA LEU A 329 3.58 25.21 -25.87
C LEU A 329 4.41 24.02 -26.40
N ASP A 330 4.83 24.06 -27.66
CA ASP A 330 5.68 23.02 -28.25
C ASP A 330 7.06 23.00 -27.57
N ASP A 331 7.61 24.19 -27.28
CA ASP A 331 8.87 24.33 -26.56
C ASP A 331 8.73 23.81 -25.12
N VAL A 332 7.62 24.12 -24.43
CA VAL A 332 7.35 23.58 -23.10
C VAL A 332 7.25 22.06 -23.15
N ALA A 333 6.47 21.50 -24.08
CA ALA A 333 6.33 20.05 -24.24
C ALA A 333 7.69 19.38 -24.47
N TYR A 334 8.53 19.96 -25.33
CA TYR A 334 9.88 19.47 -25.58
C TYR A 334 10.78 19.50 -24.33
N VAL A 335 10.74 20.59 -23.56
CA VAL A 335 11.51 20.70 -22.30
C VAL A 335 11.10 19.61 -21.30
N PHE A 336 9.82 19.25 -21.22
CA PHE A 336 9.32 18.27 -20.24
C PHE A 336 9.26 16.81 -20.73
N ASN A 337 9.46 16.55 -22.03
CA ASN A 337 9.31 15.21 -22.62
C ASN A 337 10.21 14.14 -21.96
N ASN A 338 11.41 14.51 -21.52
CA ASN A 338 12.37 13.64 -20.83
C ASN A 338 12.91 14.28 -19.53
N ALA A 339 12.14 15.17 -18.92
CA ALA A 339 12.52 15.82 -17.68
C ALA A 339 12.28 14.88 -16.48
N LEU A 340 13.12 14.99 -15.44
CA LEU A 340 12.91 14.28 -14.17
C LEU A 340 11.88 14.97 -13.25
N LEU A 341 11.20 15.99 -13.75
CA LEU A 341 10.18 16.74 -13.03
C LEU A 341 9.00 16.99 -13.97
N THR A 342 7.78 16.72 -13.51
CA THR A 342 6.56 16.97 -14.27
C THR A 342 6.09 18.43 -14.15
N LEU A 343 5.17 18.84 -15.04
CA LEU A 343 4.57 20.17 -14.99
C LEU A 343 3.78 20.46 -13.71
N ASP A 344 3.30 19.41 -13.02
CA ASP A 344 2.62 19.51 -11.73
C ASP A 344 3.57 19.35 -10.51
N GLY A 345 4.89 19.22 -10.75
CA GLY A 345 5.96 19.19 -9.77
C GLY A 345 6.19 17.85 -9.07
N ARG A 346 5.89 16.74 -9.74
CA ARG A 346 6.25 15.39 -9.31
C ARG A 346 7.62 15.02 -9.86
N ILE A 347 8.43 14.37 -9.04
CA ILE A 347 9.71 13.83 -9.48
C ILE A 347 9.44 12.51 -10.19
N VAL A 348 10.00 12.37 -11.40
CA VAL A 348 9.92 11.13 -12.18
C VAL A 348 11.14 10.29 -11.86
N SER A 349 10.94 9.07 -11.36
CA SER A 349 12.01 8.09 -11.20
C SER A 349 12.37 7.50 -12.57
N ASN A 350 13.65 7.50 -12.91
CA ASN A 350 14.18 6.78 -14.08
C ASN A 350 14.23 5.28 -13.85
#